data_AF-A0A7C4IRB6-F1
#
_entry.id   AF-A0A7C4IRB6-F1
#
_cell.length_a   1.000
_cell.length_b   1.000
_cell.length_c   1.000
_cell.angle_alpha   90.00
_cell.angle_beta   90.00
_cell.angle_gamma   90.00
#
_symmetry.space_group_name_H-M   'P 1'
#
loop_
_entity.id
_entity.type
_entity.pdbx_description
1 polymer ?
#
loop_
_entity_poly.entity_id
_entity_poly.type
_entity_poly.pdbx_seq_one_letter_code
_entity_poly.pdbx_strand_id
1 'polypeptide(L)'
;MQRSMSDNSRREPCRGVRRLTVILGAGLPVRSLLIGLFVLLFALMVFGSAHILAPPAALAAEAPAGDELLAAAQQLQTKYAGAVEELARWCESKGLHEQAAKTRAWRRSYDPYKVYVYLLPHEVTPFDPPAGATPDVVEWNRRFTELRKQQAAALYELAKRCIRGRRASLAYELVLAAGREDPENEAVRRVFGFQKGRDGWYTAYEQRKLRAGQVWHDRFGWIPKTFVKRYEEGQRYSDNRWVSAEFDAKSRRDIKNGWEIETEHYNIRTNHSLEAGVALGVKLERFYRIWSQLFVRYYASEASVAALFDGRAKPPAVEPPKLAVMYFRDREDYLNALRTSVPNVEISVGTYLANTQCAYFFAGDQSDDRTLYHEATHQLFHQSRPVAANVGRNASFWIIEGIALYMESLRPEGEYWVLGGQDDIRMEAARVRVLRDRFYVPFAEMTGYGMERLQAHPQIATLYSQMAGQTHFLVCYDQGKYRDALVSYLSSVYSGNEDPAALAKLIGETYLTLDKQYLEFIVEAEKAEQARKKALEGAKPSAAAESGAPKKAR
;
A
#
# COMPACT_ATOMS: atom_id res chain seq x y z
N MET A 1 46.97 32.02 -29.36
CA MET A 1 47.61 31.34 -28.20
C MET A 1 46.47 30.82 -27.32
N GLN A 2 46.25 29.50 -27.13
CA GLN A 2 47.01 28.61 -26.20
C GLN A 2 46.95 29.13 -24.75
N ARG A 3 46.53 28.42 -23.69
CA ARG A 3 46.16 27.02 -23.33
C ARG A 3 45.14 27.06 -22.14
N SER A 4 44.52 25.99 -21.61
CA SER A 4 44.03 24.66 -22.06
C SER A 4 43.39 23.93 -20.85
N MET A 5 42.72 22.76 -21.06
CA MET A 5 42.20 21.81 -20.05
C MET A 5 40.96 22.24 -19.23
N SER A 6 39.97 21.38 -18.92
CA SER A 6 39.79 19.94 -19.23
C SER A 6 38.32 19.56 -19.44
N ASP A 7 38.11 18.40 -20.08
CA ASP A 7 36.86 17.88 -20.63
C ASP A 7 36.27 16.72 -19.77
N ASN A 8 35.02 16.34 -20.10
CA ASN A 8 34.54 14.96 -20.27
C ASN A 8 33.43 14.46 -19.32
N SER A 9 32.22 14.32 -19.86
CA SER A 9 31.46 13.04 -19.82
C SER A 9 30.13 13.10 -20.59
N ARG A 10 30.07 12.38 -21.72
CA ARG A 10 28.83 11.85 -22.32
C ARG A 10 29.07 10.38 -22.65
N ARG A 11 28.17 9.47 -22.25
CA ARG A 11 28.08 8.10 -22.81
C ARG A 11 26.65 7.61 -22.85
N GLU A 12 26.28 7.03 -24.00
CA GLU A 12 25.03 6.34 -24.27
C GLU A 12 25.11 4.84 -23.88
N PRO A 13 23.96 4.11 -23.80
CA PRO A 13 23.94 2.74 -23.27
C PRO A 13 23.92 1.60 -24.31
N CYS A 14 24.51 0.47 -23.89
CA CYS A 14 24.11 -0.92 -24.14
C CYS A 14 23.80 -1.44 -25.56
N ARG A 15 24.77 -2.15 -26.15
CA ARG A 15 24.57 -3.42 -26.90
C ARG A 15 25.77 -4.35 -26.72
N GLY A 16 25.55 -5.67 -26.62
CA GLY A 16 26.65 -6.64 -26.73
C GLY A 16 26.46 -8.00 -26.04
N VAL A 17 25.72 -8.92 -26.65
CA VAL A 17 25.81 -10.36 -26.33
C VAL A 17 27.08 -10.94 -26.96
N ARG A 18 27.88 -11.72 -26.22
CA ARG A 18 28.72 -12.78 -26.80
C ARG A 18 29.15 -13.85 -25.78
N ARG A 19 29.24 -15.09 -26.28
CA ARG A 19 29.68 -16.30 -25.57
C ARG A 19 31.17 -16.23 -25.22
N LEU A 20 31.60 -17.01 -24.22
CA LEU A 20 32.97 -17.52 -24.17
C LEU A 20 32.99 -19.05 -24.07
N THR A 21 33.98 -19.67 -24.69
CA THR A 21 34.11 -21.11 -24.90
C THR A 21 35.23 -21.68 -24.01
N VAL A 22 35.10 -22.94 -23.62
CA VAL A 22 36.11 -23.75 -22.91
C VAL A 22 37.40 -23.91 -23.72
N ILE A 23 38.57 -23.80 -23.07
CA ILE A 23 39.83 -24.46 -23.49
C ILE A 23 40.53 -25.05 -22.26
N LEU A 24 41.10 -26.25 -22.44
CA LEU A 24 41.80 -27.09 -21.45
C LEU A 24 43.32 -26.95 -21.51
N GLY A 25 43.97 -27.34 -20.40
CA GLY A 25 45.35 -27.85 -20.34
C GLY A 25 46.37 -26.91 -19.69
N ALA A 26 47.39 -27.35 -18.96
CA ALA A 26 47.77 -28.62 -18.32
C ALA A 26 49.21 -28.39 -17.78
N GLY A 27 49.59 -28.87 -16.58
CA GLY A 27 50.99 -28.77 -16.12
C GLY A 27 51.24 -28.71 -14.60
N LEU A 28 51.24 -29.88 -13.95
CA LEU A 28 51.88 -30.15 -12.64
C LEU A 28 53.41 -30.41 -12.85
N PRO A 29 54.30 -30.62 -11.83
CA PRO A 29 54.04 -30.97 -10.41
C PRO A 29 55.01 -30.45 -9.29
N VAL A 30 54.60 -30.66 -8.02
CA VAL A 30 55.38 -31.28 -6.89
C VAL A 30 56.26 -30.49 -5.86
N ARG A 31 55.89 -30.67 -4.56
CA ARG A 31 56.68 -30.69 -3.27
C ARG A 31 57.34 -29.38 -2.76
N SER A 32 57.55 -29.13 -1.44
CA SER A 32 57.24 -29.87 -0.19
C SER A 32 57.36 -28.99 1.10
N LEU A 33 56.67 -29.40 2.18
CA LEU A 33 56.95 -29.29 3.65
C LEU A 33 57.21 -27.96 4.42
N LEU A 34 56.77 -28.01 5.70
CA LEU A 34 57.04 -27.22 6.95
C LEU A 34 55.80 -26.43 7.43
N ILE A 35 55.04 -26.83 8.46
CA ILE A 35 55.33 -27.13 9.89
C ILE A 35 55.88 -25.92 10.66
N GLY A 36 55.10 -25.42 11.62
CA GLY A 36 55.47 -24.37 12.57
C GLY A 36 54.38 -24.13 13.62
N LEU A 37 54.51 -24.77 14.79
CA LEU A 37 53.59 -24.68 15.94
C LEU A 37 54.15 -23.66 16.96
N PHE A 38 53.30 -22.91 17.67
CA PHE A 38 53.71 -22.21 18.90
C PHE A 38 52.62 -22.24 19.97
N VAL A 39 53.04 -22.38 21.24
CA VAL A 39 52.21 -22.80 22.38
C VAL A 39 52.50 -21.91 23.60
N LEU A 40 51.41 -21.45 24.24
CA LEU A 40 51.18 -21.17 25.68
C LEU A 40 52.33 -20.69 26.59
N LEU A 41 52.09 -19.60 27.35
CA LEU A 41 51.96 -19.60 28.84
C LEU A 41 51.93 -18.17 29.43
N PHE A 42 50.94 -17.87 30.29
CA PHE A 42 51.15 -17.49 31.70
C PHE A 42 49.81 -17.39 32.45
N ALA A 43 49.77 -17.94 33.67
CA ALA A 43 48.79 -17.66 34.72
C ALA A 43 49.55 -16.89 35.85
N LEU A 44 48.99 -16.31 36.92
CA LEU A 44 47.75 -16.51 37.65
C LEU A 44 47.69 -15.36 38.70
N MET A 45 46.55 -14.75 39.01
CA MET A 45 46.33 -14.14 40.34
C MET A 45 44.84 -13.98 40.66
N VAL A 46 44.52 -14.16 41.94
CA VAL A 46 43.14 -14.30 42.46
C VAL A 46 42.84 -13.19 43.46
N PHE A 47 41.86 -12.35 43.12
CA PHE A 47 40.95 -11.62 44.02
C PHE A 47 39.72 -11.25 43.14
N GLY A 48 38.48 -11.25 43.59
CA GLY A 48 37.97 -11.46 44.95
C GLY A 48 36.63 -10.75 45.15
N SER A 49 35.65 -10.95 44.26
CA SER A 49 34.34 -10.28 44.32
C SER A 49 33.20 -11.23 43.99
N ALA A 50 32.47 -11.68 45.00
CA ALA A 50 31.25 -12.46 44.82
C ALA A 50 30.07 -11.53 44.45
N HIS A 51 29.80 -11.39 43.15
CA HIS A 51 28.51 -10.88 42.70
C HIS A 51 27.53 -12.05 42.54
N ILE A 52 26.48 -12.02 43.35
CA ILE A 52 25.33 -12.92 43.26
C ILE A 52 24.71 -12.74 41.87
N LEU A 53 24.81 -13.76 41.00
CA LEU A 53 23.94 -13.82 39.82
C LEU A 53 22.51 -14.02 40.31
N ALA A 54 21.72 -12.96 40.26
CA ALA A 54 20.27 -13.11 40.25
C ALA A 54 19.89 -13.97 39.03
N PRO A 55 18.95 -14.92 39.16
CA PRO A 55 18.40 -15.60 37.99
C PRO A 55 17.78 -14.55 37.06
N PRO A 56 17.75 -14.77 35.73
CA PRO A 56 17.03 -13.89 34.83
C PRO A 56 15.57 -13.84 35.32
N ALA A 57 15.11 -12.63 35.65
CA ALA A 57 13.73 -12.44 36.07
C ALA A 57 12.83 -13.01 34.97
N ALA A 58 11.97 -13.96 35.34
CA ALA A 58 10.92 -14.40 34.45
C ALA A 58 10.15 -13.16 33.99
N LEU A 59 10.03 -12.97 32.68
CA LEU A 59 9.15 -11.98 32.09
C LEU A 59 7.73 -12.31 32.55
N ALA A 60 7.31 -11.69 33.65
CA ALA A 60 5.92 -11.64 34.03
C ALA A 60 5.18 -11.02 32.85
N ALA A 61 4.16 -11.74 32.35
CA ALA A 61 3.38 -11.28 31.21
C ALA A 61 2.58 -10.04 31.61
N GLU A 62 3.12 -8.86 31.31
CA GLU A 62 2.32 -7.64 31.24
C GLU A 62 1.22 -7.88 30.19
N ALA A 63 -0.04 -7.69 30.58
CA ALA A 63 -1.12 -7.60 29.60
C ALA A 63 -0.77 -6.48 28.61
N PRO A 64 -0.85 -6.72 27.29
CA PRO A 64 -0.06 -5.94 26.35
C PRO A 64 -0.63 -4.53 26.22
N ALA A 65 0.24 -3.51 26.32
CA ALA A 65 -0.11 -2.10 26.10
C ALA A 65 -0.79 -1.83 24.72
N GLY A 66 -0.75 -2.79 23.80
CA GLY A 66 -1.51 -2.77 22.56
C GLY A 66 -3.03 -2.80 22.76
N ASP A 67 -3.55 -3.54 23.74
CA ASP A 67 -4.99 -3.67 23.96
C ASP A 67 -5.58 -2.39 24.59
N GLU A 68 -4.82 -1.76 25.50
CA GLU A 68 -5.16 -0.45 26.07
C GLU A 68 -5.25 0.66 25.01
N LEU A 69 -4.33 0.66 24.03
CA LEU A 69 -4.32 1.64 22.94
C LEU A 69 -5.51 1.46 22.00
N LEU A 70 -5.91 0.22 21.73
CA LEU A 70 -7.11 -0.09 20.94
C LEU A 70 -8.39 0.31 21.69
N ALA A 71 -8.49 -0.02 22.99
CA ALA A 71 -9.59 0.42 23.85
C ALA A 71 -9.69 1.96 23.93
N ALA A 72 -8.55 2.67 24.01
CA ALA A 72 -8.53 4.13 23.98
C ALA A 72 -9.03 4.71 22.64
N ALA A 73 -8.70 4.06 21.51
CA ALA A 73 -9.21 4.46 20.20
C ALA A 73 -10.74 4.27 20.10
N GLN A 74 -11.26 3.15 20.59
CA GLN A 74 -12.70 2.90 20.67
C GLN A 74 -13.40 3.94 21.56
N GLN A 75 -12.85 4.24 22.75
CA GLN A 75 -13.40 5.25 23.66
C GLN A 75 -13.46 6.65 23.02
N LEU A 76 -12.43 7.05 22.26
CA LEU A 76 -12.46 8.31 21.49
C LEU A 76 -13.58 8.31 20.45
N GLN A 77 -13.77 7.20 19.72
CA GLN A 77 -14.84 7.09 18.72
C GLN A 77 -16.24 7.11 19.36
N THR A 78 -16.45 6.40 20.48
CA THR A 78 -17.72 6.44 21.23
C THR A 78 -18.02 7.83 21.76
N LYS A 79 -17.03 8.51 22.36
CA LYS A 79 -17.18 9.89 22.86
C LYS A 79 -17.53 10.86 21.72
N TYR A 80 -16.84 10.75 20.59
CA TYR A 80 -17.12 11.57 19.40
C TYR A 80 -18.52 11.33 18.86
N ALA A 81 -18.92 10.05 18.68
CA ALA A 81 -20.24 9.68 18.19
C ALA A 81 -21.39 10.20 19.07
N GLY A 82 -21.18 10.27 20.39
CA GLY A 82 -22.11 10.87 21.35
C GLY A 82 -22.22 12.39 21.18
N ALA A 83 -21.10 13.10 21.12
CA ALA A 83 -21.09 14.57 20.95
C ALA A 83 -21.63 15.01 19.56
N VAL A 84 -21.41 14.20 18.52
CA VAL A 84 -22.06 14.38 17.21
C VAL A 84 -23.59 14.23 17.32
N GLU A 85 -24.10 13.28 18.11
CA GLU A 85 -25.55 13.12 18.34
C GLU A 85 -26.16 14.25 19.18
N GLU A 86 -25.41 14.79 20.13
CA GLU A 86 -25.82 15.97 20.91
C GLU A 86 -25.96 17.20 20.00
N LEU A 87 -25.01 17.41 19.09
CA LEU A 87 -25.10 18.50 18.10
C LEU A 87 -26.27 18.30 17.13
N ALA A 88 -26.52 17.06 16.66
CA ALA A 88 -27.65 16.76 15.79
C ALA A 88 -29.00 17.02 16.48
N ARG A 89 -29.16 16.60 17.75
CA ARG A 89 -30.37 16.90 18.55
C ARG A 89 -30.52 18.39 18.83
N TRP A 90 -29.42 19.12 19.04
CA TRP A 90 -29.47 20.58 19.15
C TRP A 90 -29.96 21.23 17.84
N CYS A 91 -29.51 20.76 16.67
CA CYS A 91 -30.03 21.20 15.38
C CYS A 91 -31.55 20.95 15.24
N GLU A 92 -32.05 19.78 15.64
CA GLU A 92 -33.49 19.48 15.63
C GLU A 92 -34.29 20.43 16.54
N SER A 93 -33.76 20.75 17.73
CA SER A 93 -34.35 21.74 18.64
C SER A 93 -34.43 23.17 18.06
N LYS A 94 -33.69 23.42 16.98
CA LYS A 94 -33.65 24.68 16.22
C LYS A 94 -34.36 24.61 14.86
N GLY A 95 -35.00 23.48 14.53
CA GLY A 95 -35.62 23.25 13.21
C GLY A 95 -34.62 23.03 12.06
N LEU A 96 -33.33 22.86 12.38
CA LEU A 96 -32.24 22.69 11.41
C LEU A 96 -32.11 21.23 10.95
N HIS A 97 -33.18 20.69 10.35
CA HIS A 97 -33.26 19.26 10.00
C HIS A 97 -32.17 18.81 9.00
N GLU A 98 -31.81 19.65 8.04
CA GLU A 98 -30.74 19.35 7.06
C GLU A 98 -29.37 19.25 7.74
N GLN A 99 -29.09 20.15 8.68
CA GLN A 99 -27.85 20.18 9.45
C GLN A 99 -27.78 18.99 10.42
N ALA A 100 -28.90 18.62 11.06
CA ALA A 100 -28.99 17.40 11.86
C ALA A 100 -28.69 16.15 11.04
N ALA A 101 -29.26 16.05 9.83
CA ALA A 101 -28.99 14.94 8.90
C ALA A 101 -27.52 14.90 8.46
N LYS A 102 -26.94 16.04 8.06
CA LYS A 102 -25.51 16.18 7.70
C LYS A 102 -24.60 15.77 8.86
N THR A 103 -24.88 16.23 10.08
CA THR A 103 -24.10 15.90 11.28
C THR A 103 -24.20 14.40 11.62
N ARG A 104 -25.37 13.76 11.52
CA ARG A 104 -25.49 12.31 11.72
C ARG A 104 -24.80 11.50 10.64
N ALA A 105 -24.93 11.91 9.37
CA ALA A 105 -24.31 11.27 8.21
C ALA A 105 -22.77 11.39 8.21
N TRP A 106 -22.21 12.33 8.97
CA TRP A 106 -20.76 12.43 9.17
C TRP A 106 -20.16 11.23 9.91
N ARG A 107 -20.97 10.56 10.76
CA ARG A 107 -20.56 9.33 11.44
C ARG A 107 -20.57 8.16 10.47
N ARG A 108 -19.44 7.47 10.39
CA ARG A 108 -19.32 6.23 9.64
C ARG A 108 -19.70 5.01 10.51
N SER A 109 -20.40 4.05 9.93
CA SER A 109 -20.41 2.67 10.43
C SER A 109 -19.17 1.93 9.89
N TYR A 110 -18.30 1.47 10.77
CA TYR A 110 -17.08 0.74 10.40
C TYR A 110 -17.40 -0.75 10.21
N ASP A 111 -17.11 -1.29 9.03
CA ASP A 111 -17.03 -2.73 8.80
C ASP A 111 -15.69 -3.25 9.34
N PRO A 112 -15.66 -4.14 10.35
CA PRO A 112 -14.42 -4.63 10.94
C PRO A 112 -13.60 -5.53 9.99
N TYR A 113 -14.16 -5.93 8.84
CA TYR A 113 -13.46 -6.70 7.82
C TYR A 113 -12.80 -5.82 6.75
N LYS A 114 -12.98 -4.48 6.82
CA LYS A 114 -12.45 -3.50 5.87
C LYS A 114 -11.39 -2.59 6.51
N VAL A 115 -10.34 -2.29 5.77
CA VAL A 115 -9.37 -1.23 6.10
C VAL A 115 -9.70 0.01 5.29
N TYR A 116 -9.83 1.15 5.97
CA TYR A 116 -10.27 2.41 5.39
C TYR A 116 -9.14 3.43 5.32
N VAL A 117 -8.81 3.85 4.10
CA VAL A 117 -7.72 4.79 3.83
C VAL A 117 -8.30 6.08 3.25
N TYR A 118 -8.20 7.17 4.02
CA TYR A 118 -8.58 8.52 3.57
C TYR A 118 -7.37 9.22 2.97
N LEU A 119 -7.36 9.42 1.65
CA LEU A 119 -6.27 10.14 0.99
C LEU A 119 -6.46 11.64 1.14
N LEU A 120 -5.53 12.29 1.83
CA LEU A 120 -5.57 13.74 2.06
C LEU A 120 -5.61 14.49 0.71
N PRO A 121 -6.61 15.37 0.49
CA PRO A 121 -6.74 16.05 -0.78
C PRO A 121 -5.67 17.13 -0.94
N HIS A 122 -5.34 17.45 -2.19
CA HIS A 122 -4.38 18.48 -2.56
C HIS A 122 -4.86 19.87 -2.13
N GLU A 123 -6.10 20.16 -2.48
CA GLU A 123 -6.83 21.37 -2.14
C GLU A 123 -7.87 21.03 -1.07
N VAL A 124 -8.03 21.89 -0.07
CA VAL A 124 -9.09 21.73 0.95
C VAL A 124 -10.16 22.78 0.67
N THR A 125 -11.36 22.32 0.30
CA THR A 125 -12.53 23.20 0.25
C THR A 125 -12.89 23.62 1.68
N PRO A 126 -12.96 24.94 1.98
CA PRO A 126 -13.41 25.40 3.29
C PRO A 126 -14.81 24.89 3.62
N PHE A 127 -15.00 24.42 4.85
CA PHE A 127 -16.32 24.03 5.36
C PHE A 127 -17.04 25.27 5.91
N ASP A 128 -17.29 26.24 5.03
CA ASP A 128 -17.93 27.51 5.37
C ASP A 128 -19.46 27.44 5.18
N PRO A 129 -20.25 28.17 5.99
CA PRO A 129 -21.69 28.22 5.80
C PRO A 129 -22.03 28.98 4.50
N PRO A 130 -23.14 28.64 3.80
CA PRO A 130 -23.56 29.35 2.60
C PRO A 130 -23.73 30.87 2.83
N ALA A 131 -23.48 31.67 1.80
CA ALA A 131 -23.75 33.11 1.85
C ALA A 131 -25.23 33.37 2.20
N GLY A 132 -25.48 34.18 3.23
CA GLY A 132 -26.83 34.43 3.75
C GLY A 132 -27.37 33.38 4.73
N ALA A 133 -26.55 32.43 5.21
CA ALA A 133 -26.93 31.48 6.26
C ALA A 133 -27.48 32.18 7.53
N THR A 134 -28.47 31.55 8.17
CA THR A 134 -29.06 32.07 9.42
C THR A 134 -28.07 31.98 10.59
N PRO A 135 -28.24 32.78 11.66
CA PRO A 135 -27.35 32.73 12.82
C PRO A 135 -27.23 31.35 13.46
N ASP A 136 -28.31 30.57 13.52
CA ASP A 136 -28.28 29.20 14.04
C ASP A 136 -27.50 28.23 13.10
N VAL A 137 -27.51 28.44 11.78
CA VAL A 137 -26.69 27.65 10.83
C VAL A 137 -25.21 28.04 10.93
N VAL A 138 -24.89 29.32 11.15
CA VAL A 138 -23.51 29.76 11.40
C VAL A 138 -22.98 29.16 12.71
N GLU A 139 -23.80 29.18 13.78
CA GLU A 139 -23.47 28.57 15.07
C GLU A 139 -23.32 27.04 14.97
N TRP A 140 -24.19 26.36 14.22
CA TRP A 140 -24.01 24.94 13.86
C TRP A 140 -22.65 24.69 13.22
N ASN A 141 -22.32 25.44 12.16
CA ASN A 141 -21.11 25.25 11.39
C ASN A 141 -19.86 25.44 12.25
N ARG A 142 -19.88 26.46 13.12
CA ARG A 142 -18.83 26.72 14.12
C ARG A 142 -18.68 25.57 15.10
N ARG A 143 -19.77 25.10 15.71
CA ARG A 143 -19.75 23.96 16.66
C ARG A 143 -19.27 22.68 16.00
N PHE A 144 -19.72 22.38 14.79
CA PHE A 144 -19.35 21.18 14.05
C PHE A 144 -17.88 21.19 13.64
N THR A 145 -17.38 22.33 13.16
CA THR A 145 -15.95 22.52 12.82
C THR A 145 -15.07 22.39 14.06
N GLU A 146 -15.46 22.97 15.18
CA GLU A 146 -14.73 22.85 16.45
C GLU A 146 -14.70 21.40 16.95
N LEU A 147 -15.85 20.71 16.92
CA LEU A 147 -15.96 19.30 17.30
C LEU A 147 -15.01 18.41 16.47
N ARG A 148 -14.96 18.63 15.15
CA ARG A 148 -14.05 17.94 14.23
C ARG A 148 -12.57 18.21 14.56
N LYS A 149 -12.20 19.47 14.81
CA LYS A 149 -10.82 19.84 15.18
C LYS A 149 -10.38 19.23 16.51
N GLN A 150 -11.28 19.21 17.51
CA GLN A 150 -11.01 18.54 18.79
C GLN A 150 -10.80 17.03 18.60
N GLN A 151 -11.60 16.38 17.76
CA GLN A 151 -11.42 14.96 17.43
C GLN A 151 -10.11 14.72 16.68
N ALA A 152 -9.76 15.55 15.69
CA ALA A 152 -8.49 15.44 14.98
C ALA A 152 -7.28 15.54 15.91
N ALA A 153 -7.29 16.50 16.85
CA ALA A 153 -6.24 16.64 17.85
C ALA A 153 -6.15 15.41 18.77
N ALA A 154 -7.28 14.91 19.28
CA ALA A 154 -7.32 13.73 20.15
C ALA A 154 -6.81 12.46 19.46
N LEU A 155 -7.22 12.24 18.19
CA LEU A 155 -6.74 11.14 17.36
C LEU A 155 -5.23 11.24 17.09
N TYR A 156 -4.71 12.43 16.79
CA TYR A 156 -3.28 12.64 16.54
C TYR A 156 -2.42 12.43 17.80
N GLU A 157 -2.88 12.86 18.97
CA GLU A 157 -2.19 12.57 20.24
C GLU A 157 -2.19 11.07 20.56
N LEU A 158 -3.30 10.36 20.31
CA LEU A 158 -3.33 8.91 20.46
C LEU A 158 -2.42 8.21 19.43
N ALA A 159 -2.37 8.67 18.19
CA ALA A 159 -1.47 8.13 17.16
C ALA A 159 0.01 8.23 17.60
N LYS A 160 0.43 9.35 18.18
CA LYS A 160 1.78 9.51 18.78
C LYS A 160 2.03 8.52 19.93
N ARG A 161 1.03 8.24 20.77
CA ARG A 161 1.12 7.19 21.80
C ARG A 161 1.24 5.80 21.18
N CYS A 162 0.49 5.51 20.11
CA CYS A 162 0.54 4.24 19.40
C CYS A 162 1.93 3.97 18.79
N ILE A 163 2.61 4.97 18.21
CA ILE A 163 4.00 4.82 17.76
C ILE A 163 4.94 4.43 18.90
N ARG A 164 4.84 5.10 20.06
CA ARG A 164 5.66 4.77 21.25
C ARG A 164 5.34 3.38 21.81
N GLY A 165 4.09 2.93 21.70
CA GLY A 165 3.64 1.58 22.03
C GLY A 165 3.82 0.55 20.92
N ARG A 166 4.60 0.85 19.87
CA ARG A 166 4.89 -0.05 18.72
C ARG A 166 3.66 -0.54 17.92
N ARG A 167 2.54 0.17 18.01
CA ARG A 167 1.31 -0.06 17.22
C ARG A 167 1.26 0.89 16.03
N ALA A 168 2.13 0.67 15.06
CA ALA A 168 2.31 1.58 13.93
C ALA A 168 1.15 1.53 12.95
N SER A 169 0.56 0.34 12.69
CA SER A 169 -0.65 0.22 11.88
C SER A 169 -1.80 1.05 12.46
N LEU A 170 -2.07 0.93 13.77
CA LEU A 170 -3.10 1.70 14.46
C LEU A 170 -2.77 3.21 14.47
N ALA A 171 -1.50 3.59 14.66
CA ALA A 171 -1.09 4.98 14.58
C ALA A 171 -1.38 5.59 13.20
N TYR A 172 -1.15 4.85 12.11
CA TYR A 172 -1.42 5.32 10.75
C TYR A 172 -2.92 5.44 10.46
N GLU A 173 -3.76 4.52 10.94
CA GLU A 173 -5.23 4.66 10.87
C GLU A 173 -5.72 5.91 11.62
N LEU A 174 -5.21 6.14 12.83
CA LEU A 174 -5.61 7.27 13.67
C LEU A 174 -5.20 8.63 13.08
N VAL A 175 -4.00 8.75 12.49
CA VAL A 175 -3.57 10.01 11.85
C VAL A 175 -4.25 10.25 10.49
N LEU A 176 -4.64 9.21 9.75
CA LEU A 176 -5.52 9.36 8.57
C LEU A 176 -6.92 9.83 8.98
N ALA A 177 -7.49 9.23 10.03
CA ALA A 177 -8.77 9.67 10.59
C ALA A 177 -8.70 11.12 11.10
N ALA A 178 -7.62 11.50 11.78
CA ALA A 178 -7.38 12.90 12.18
C ALA A 178 -7.37 13.86 10.98
N GLY A 179 -6.74 13.46 9.87
CA GLY A 179 -6.69 14.25 8.64
C GLY A 179 -8.00 14.32 7.86
N ARG A 180 -8.95 13.41 8.08
CA ARG A 180 -10.33 13.59 7.61
C ARG A 180 -11.07 14.62 8.46
N GLU A 181 -10.93 14.53 9.77
CA GLU A 181 -11.63 15.44 10.68
C GLU A 181 -11.10 16.88 10.55
N ASP A 182 -9.78 17.08 10.43
CA ASP A 182 -9.15 18.37 10.12
C ASP A 182 -8.17 18.27 8.92
N PRO A 183 -8.67 18.44 7.67
CA PRO A 183 -7.83 18.35 6.48
C PRO A 183 -6.81 19.48 6.30
N GLU A 184 -6.86 20.55 7.11
CA GLU A 184 -5.84 21.61 7.11
C GLU A 184 -4.74 21.37 8.16
N ASN A 185 -4.82 20.28 8.94
CA ASN A 185 -3.89 20.03 10.03
C ASN A 185 -2.46 19.79 9.54
N GLU A 186 -1.59 20.78 9.74
CA GLU A 186 -0.22 20.76 9.24
C GLU A 186 0.62 19.63 9.86
N ALA A 187 0.40 19.29 11.14
CA ALA A 187 1.13 18.22 11.81
C ALA A 187 0.79 16.85 11.20
N VAL A 188 -0.50 16.57 10.99
CA VAL A 188 -0.98 15.38 10.27
C VAL A 188 -0.39 15.33 8.86
N ARG A 189 -0.44 16.44 8.10
CA ARG A 189 0.07 16.50 6.73
C ARG A 189 1.57 16.28 6.63
N ARG A 190 2.36 16.79 7.58
CA ARG A 190 3.81 16.56 7.64
C ARG A 190 4.18 15.08 7.83
N VAL A 191 3.36 14.28 8.54
CA VAL A 191 3.58 12.82 8.66
C VAL A 191 3.57 12.12 7.29
N PHE A 192 2.78 12.62 6.34
CA PHE A 192 2.70 12.11 4.97
C PHE A 192 3.59 12.86 3.96
N GLY A 193 4.51 13.70 4.43
CA GLY A 193 5.45 14.43 3.57
C GLY A 193 4.88 15.64 2.83
N PHE A 194 3.63 16.04 3.10
CA PHE A 194 3.04 17.25 2.54
C PHE A 194 3.54 18.52 3.25
N GLN A 195 3.63 19.60 2.48
CA GLN A 195 4.01 20.93 2.92
C GLN A 195 3.05 21.96 2.33
N LYS A 196 2.72 23.01 3.09
CA LYS A 196 1.78 24.04 2.63
C LYS A 196 2.43 24.90 1.54
N GLY A 197 1.83 24.92 0.37
CA GLY A 197 2.15 25.85 -0.72
C GLY A 197 1.20 27.05 -0.73
N ARG A 198 1.24 27.82 -1.82
CA ARG A 198 0.35 28.98 -2.00
C ARG A 198 -1.11 28.57 -2.16
N ASP A 199 -1.34 27.57 -3.01
CA ASP A 199 -2.67 27.22 -3.54
C ASP A 199 -3.09 25.78 -3.15
N GLY A 200 -2.44 25.17 -2.15
CA GLY A 200 -2.70 23.79 -1.74
C GLY A 200 -1.54 23.14 -0.98
N TRP A 201 -1.56 21.81 -0.89
CA TRP A 201 -0.59 21.01 -0.13
C TRP A 201 0.22 20.09 -1.02
N TYR A 202 1.53 20.30 -1.06
CA TYR A 202 2.41 19.67 -2.05
C TYR A 202 3.45 18.77 -1.40
N THR A 203 3.79 17.66 -2.05
CA THR A 203 4.97 16.86 -1.68
C THR A 203 6.26 17.61 -2.04
N ALA A 204 7.40 17.16 -1.50
CA ALA A 204 8.69 17.74 -1.82
C ALA A 204 9.02 17.64 -3.33
N TYR A 205 8.56 16.58 -4.02
CA TYR A 205 8.73 16.40 -5.46
C TYR A 205 7.87 17.38 -6.27
N GLU A 206 6.58 17.47 -5.94
CA GLU A 206 5.64 18.39 -6.60
C GLU A 206 6.16 19.84 -6.51
N GLN A 207 6.69 20.25 -5.34
CA GLN A 207 7.34 21.56 -5.20
C GLN A 207 8.60 21.73 -6.06
N ARG A 208 9.44 20.70 -6.23
CA ARG A 208 10.62 20.79 -7.13
C ARG A 208 10.17 21.05 -8.57
N LYS A 209 9.12 20.35 -9.04
CA LYS A 209 8.54 20.52 -10.38
C LYS A 209 7.96 21.92 -10.58
N LEU A 210 7.19 22.43 -9.62
CA LEU A 210 6.62 23.78 -9.65
C LEU A 210 7.71 24.87 -9.67
N ARG A 211 8.77 24.72 -8.85
CA ARG A 211 9.93 25.64 -8.87
C ARG A 211 10.70 25.60 -10.20
N ALA A 212 10.68 24.47 -10.91
CA ALA A 212 11.24 24.33 -12.26
C ALA A 212 10.33 24.91 -13.37
N GLY A 213 9.23 25.60 -13.02
CA GLY A 213 8.30 26.19 -13.99
C GLY A 213 7.40 25.17 -14.69
N GLN A 214 7.34 23.93 -14.19
CA GLN A 214 6.41 22.91 -14.67
C GLN A 214 5.06 23.01 -13.95
N VAL A 215 4.03 22.45 -14.57
CA VAL A 215 2.70 22.25 -14.00
C VAL A 215 2.27 20.81 -14.27
N TRP A 216 1.48 20.25 -13.36
CA TRP A 216 0.81 18.97 -13.62
C TRP A 216 -0.39 19.20 -14.54
N HIS A 217 -0.54 18.34 -15.55
CA HIS A 217 -1.70 18.32 -16.43
C HIS A 217 -2.21 16.89 -16.55
N ASP A 218 -3.49 16.64 -16.25
CA ASP A 218 -4.05 15.28 -16.07
C ASP A 218 -3.92 14.37 -17.30
N ARG A 219 -3.73 14.95 -18.48
CA ARG A 219 -3.45 14.22 -19.73
C ARG A 219 -1.97 14.11 -20.11
N PHE A 220 -1.09 14.97 -19.59
CA PHE A 220 0.28 15.15 -20.12
C PHE A 220 1.37 15.05 -19.04
N GLY A 221 0.99 14.89 -17.77
CA GLY A 221 1.91 14.82 -16.64
C GLY A 221 2.58 16.16 -16.36
N TRP A 222 3.84 16.13 -15.93
CA TRP A 222 4.64 17.32 -15.67
C TRP A 222 5.20 17.93 -16.95
N ILE A 223 4.59 19.03 -17.41
CA ILE A 223 5.06 19.80 -18.58
C ILE A 223 5.37 21.26 -18.19
N PRO A 224 6.27 21.97 -18.91
CA PRO A 224 6.47 23.41 -18.72
C PRO A 224 5.13 24.16 -18.83
N LYS A 225 4.87 25.13 -17.93
CA LYS A 225 3.59 25.86 -17.90
C LYS A 225 3.28 26.57 -19.24
N THR A 226 4.30 26.98 -19.97
CA THR A 226 4.20 27.61 -21.31
C THR A 226 3.81 26.63 -22.43
N PHE A 227 3.88 25.32 -22.19
CA PHE A 227 3.62 24.30 -23.21
C PHE A 227 2.15 23.84 -23.22
N VAL A 228 1.41 24.03 -22.11
CA VAL A 228 0.04 23.53 -21.90
C VAL A 228 -0.88 23.80 -23.09
N LYS A 229 -1.06 25.07 -23.48
CA LYS A 229 -1.93 25.46 -24.60
C LYS A 229 -1.63 24.71 -25.90
N ARG A 230 -0.33 24.54 -26.23
CA ARG A 230 0.10 23.85 -27.45
C ARG A 230 -0.14 22.35 -27.38
N TYR A 231 -0.04 21.75 -26.19
CA TYR A 231 -0.38 20.35 -25.96
C TYR A 231 -1.90 20.09 -26.07
N GLU A 232 -2.72 21.04 -25.59
CA GLU A 232 -4.18 21.04 -25.77
C GLU A 232 -4.57 21.21 -27.25
N GLU A 233 -3.88 22.08 -27.99
CA GLU A 233 -3.99 22.30 -29.45
C GLU A 233 -3.44 21.14 -30.30
N GLY A 234 -3.14 19.97 -29.71
CA GLY A 234 -2.72 18.77 -30.44
C GLY A 234 -1.26 18.76 -30.92
N GLN A 235 -0.40 19.61 -30.36
CA GLN A 235 1.04 19.58 -30.64
C GLN A 235 1.81 18.86 -29.52
N ARG A 236 3.00 18.35 -29.83
CA ARG A 236 3.92 17.72 -28.86
C ARG A 236 5.31 18.30 -29.04
N TYR A 237 6.07 18.41 -27.95
CA TYR A 237 7.47 18.77 -28.00
C TYR A 237 8.31 17.49 -27.98
N SER A 238 8.99 17.18 -29.08
CA SER A 238 9.86 16.01 -29.25
C SER A 238 11.10 16.40 -30.02
N ASP A 239 12.27 15.84 -29.66
CA ASP A 239 13.55 16.06 -30.36
C ASP A 239 13.88 17.56 -30.53
N ASN A 240 13.66 18.34 -29.47
CA ASN A 240 13.80 19.79 -29.40
C ASN A 240 12.93 20.62 -30.38
N ARG A 241 11.92 20.01 -31.03
CA ARG A 241 11.00 20.67 -31.97
C ARG A 241 9.54 20.41 -31.62
N TRP A 242 8.67 21.20 -32.22
CA TRP A 242 7.23 21.02 -32.15
C TRP A 242 6.73 20.19 -33.34
N VAL A 243 5.97 19.15 -33.05
CA VAL A 243 5.34 18.24 -34.03
C VAL A 243 3.85 18.10 -33.71
N SER A 244 3.05 17.54 -34.62
CA SER A 244 1.66 17.17 -34.31
C SER A 244 1.62 15.90 -33.44
N ALA A 245 0.55 15.73 -32.66
CA ALA A 245 0.35 14.56 -31.82
C ALA A 245 0.28 13.26 -32.64
N GLU A 246 -0.26 13.30 -33.86
CA GLU A 246 -0.30 12.13 -34.75
C GLU A 246 1.08 11.76 -35.30
N PHE A 247 1.96 12.75 -35.51
CA PHE A 247 3.34 12.48 -35.90
C PHE A 247 4.12 11.86 -34.73
N ASP A 248 4.02 12.45 -33.54
CA ASP A 248 4.63 11.95 -32.30
C ASP A 248 4.14 10.51 -31.98
N ALA A 249 2.83 10.25 -32.12
CA ALA A 249 2.27 8.91 -31.93
C ALA A 249 2.75 7.88 -32.98
N LYS A 250 3.05 8.31 -34.21
CA LYS A 250 3.63 7.42 -35.24
C LYS A 250 5.08 7.07 -34.94
N SER A 251 5.91 8.02 -34.49
CA SER A 251 7.33 7.75 -34.17
C SER A 251 7.52 6.89 -32.92
N ARG A 252 6.54 6.85 -32.01
CA ARG A 252 6.59 6.12 -30.73
C ARG A 252 5.89 4.76 -30.72
N ARG A 253 5.57 4.21 -31.89
CA ARG A 253 4.94 2.86 -32.02
C ARG A 253 5.84 1.73 -31.50
N ASP A 254 7.16 1.81 -31.69
CA ASP A 254 8.10 0.87 -31.05
C ASP A 254 8.32 1.32 -29.60
N ILE A 255 8.12 0.41 -28.64
CA ILE A 255 8.34 0.66 -27.20
C ILE A 255 9.75 1.18 -26.88
N LYS A 256 10.75 0.89 -27.71
CA LYS A 256 12.11 1.44 -27.57
C LYS A 256 12.15 2.97 -27.70
N ASN A 257 11.20 3.53 -28.45
CA ASN A 257 11.02 4.97 -28.66
C ASN A 257 9.77 5.49 -27.92
N GLY A 258 9.24 4.74 -26.94
CA GLY A 258 7.98 5.08 -26.27
C GLY A 258 7.97 6.47 -25.62
N TRP A 259 6.79 6.93 -25.22
CA TRP A 259 6.69 8.04 -24.27
C TRP A 259 7.29 7.62 -22.92
N GLU A 260 8.00 8.54 -22.26
CA GLU A 260 8.46 8.38 -20.89
C GLU A 260 7.66 9.34 -20.00
N ILE A 261 7.03 8.81 -18.95
CA ILE A 261 6.19 9.54 -18.03
C ILE A 261 6.81 9.41 -16.63
N GLU A 262 7.29 10.54 -16.11
CA GLU A 262 7.86 10.63 -14.77
C GLU A 262 6.80 11.12 -13.75
N THR A 263 6.57 10.30 -12.73
CA THR A 263 5.79 10.64 -11.54
C THR A 263 6.73 10.75 -10.33
N GLU A 264 6.23 10.89 -9.09
CA GLU A 264 7.10 11.02 -7.91
C GLU A 264 7.94 9.75 -7.71
N HIS A 265 7.28 8.59 -7.75
CA HIS A 265 7.82 7.28 -7.43
C HIS A 265 8.03 6.38 -8.65
N TYR A 266 7.39 6.65 -9.80
CA TYR A 266 7.48 5.79 -11.00
C TYR A 266 8.09 6.49 -12.22
N ASN A 267 8.73 5.68 -13.06
CA ASN A 267 9.08 6.03 -14.44
C ASN A 267 8.44 5.01 -15.39
N ILE A 268 7.47 5.47 -16.18
CA ILE A 268 6.62 4.63 -17.03
C ILE A 268 7.02 4.85 -18.49
N ARG A 269 7.43 3.79 -19.18
CA ARG A 269 7.62 3.81 -20.64
C ARG A 269 6.44 3.14 -21.34
N THR A 270 5.88 3.78 -22.36
CA THR A 270 4.71 3.26 -23.09
C THR A 270 4.76 3.54 -24.58
N ASN A 271 4.21 2.62 -25.40
CA ASN A 271 3.90 2.84 -26.81
C ASN A 271 2.39 2.97 -27.10
N HIS A 272 1.56 3.10 -26.06
CA HIS A 272 0.12 3.35 -26.19
C HIS A 272 -0.15 4.82 -26.53
N SER A 273 0.01 5.69 -25.55
CA SER A 273 -0.12 7.15 -25.66
C SER A 273 0.45 7.81 -24.41
N LEU A 274 0.84 9.08 -24.53
CA LEU A 274 1.23 9.91 -23.38
C LEU A 274 0.10 9.94 -22.34
N GLU A 275 -1.13 10.16 -22.79
CA GLU A 275 -2.33 10.24 -21.96
C GLU A 275 -2.55 8.97 -21.11
N ALA A 276 -2.38 7.78 -21.70
CA ALA A 276 -2.60 6.54 -20.97
C ALA A 276 -1.44 6.23 -20.00
N GLY A 277 -0.21 6.61 -20.34
CA GLY A 277 0.93 6.56 -19.42
C GLY A 277 0.75 7.46 -18.19
N VAL A 278 0.19 8.67 -18.38
CA VAL A 278 -0.14 9.60 -17.29
C VAL A 278 -1.29 9.04 -16.43
N ALA A 279 -2.35 8.51 -17.04
CA ALA A 279 -3.45 7.89 -16.30
C ALA A 279 -3.01 6.67 -15.46
N LEU A 280 -2.12 5.84 -16.01
CA LEU A 280 -1.47 4.75 -15.27
C LEU A 280 -0.62 5.29 -14.12
N GLY A 281 0.16 6.35 -14.35
CA GLY A 281 0.95 7.02 -13.32
C GLY A 281 0.13 7.52 -12.14
N VAL A 282 -1.01 8.18 -12.40
CA VAL A 282 -1.94 8.61 -11.34
C VAL A 282 -2.47 7.42 -10.53
N LYS A 283 -2.77 6.30 -11.20
CA LYS A 283 -3.25 5.08 -10.52
C LYS A 283 -2.17 4.45 -9.64
N LEU A 284 -0.94 4.34 -10.14
CA LEU A 284 0.21 3.77 -9.43
C LEU A 284 0.68 4.66 -8.27
N GLU A 285 0.69 5.98 -8.43
CA GLU A 285 0.96 6.93 -7.34
C GLU A 285 -0.08 6.82 -6.21
N ARG A 286 -1.36 6.68 -6.58
CA ARG A 286 -2.42 6.45 -5.61
C ARG A 286 -2.22 5.13 -4.86
N PHE A 287 -1.87 4.07 -5.59
CA PHE A 287 -1.56 2.76 -5.00
C PHE A 287 -0.37 2.83 -4.05
N TYR A 288 0.72 3.49 -4.46
CA TYR A 288 1.90 3.75 -3.63
C TYR A 288 1.53 4.49 -2.35
N ARG A 289 0.75 5.57 -2.44
CA ARG A 289 0.30 6.35 -1.27
C ARG A 289 -0.48 5.49 -0.28
N ILE A 290 -1.32 4.55 -0.75
CA ILE A 290 -2.08 3.62 0.10
C ILE A 290 -1.16 2.56 0.72
N TRP A 291 -0.35 1.88 -0.10
CA TRP A 291 0.59 0.85 0.34
C TRP A 291 1.59 1.38 1.38
N SER A 292 2.18 2.56 1.13
CA SER A 292 3.19 3.15 2.03
C SER A 292 2.64 3.47 3.43
N GLN A 293 1.36 3.82 3.53
CA GLN A 293 0.68 4.08 4.81
C GLN A 293 0.43 2.77 5.59
N LEU A 294 0.02 1.70 4.90
CA LEU A 294 -0.27 0.40 5.51
C LEU A 294 1.02 -0.33 5.96
N PHE A 295 2.07 -0.22 5.17
CA PHE A 295 3.32 -0.96 5.33
C PHE A 295 4.50 -0.09 5.76
N VAL A 296 4.27 1.05 6.44
CA VAL A 296 5.34 1.98 6.84
C VAL A 296 6.51 1.30 7.58
N ARG A 297 6.22 0.33 8.47
CA ARG A 297 7.25 -0.39 9.24
C ARG A 297 8.00 -1.44 8.44
N TYR A 298 7.54 -1.77 7.22
CA TYR A 298 8.26 -2.64 6.30
C TYR A 298 9.52 -1.93 5.75
N TYR A 299 9.39 -0.66 5.33
CA TYR A 299 10.48 0.05 4.66
C TYR A 299 11.16 1.14 5.51
N ALA A 300 10.50 1.67 6.55
CA ALA A 300 11.07 2.65 7.47
C ALA A 300 11.42 2.04 8.84
N SER A 301 12.45 2.56 9.51
CA SER A 301 12.82 2.14 10.87
C SER A 301 11.89 2.71 11.96
N GLU A 302 11.89 2.12 13.17
CA GLU A 302 11.09 2.62 14.30
C GLU A 302 11.42 4.08 14.63
N ALA A 303 12.72 4.41 14.66
CA ALA A 303 13.22 5.76 14.86
C ALA A 303 12.81 6.72 13.73
N SER A 304 12.78 6.25 12.47
CA SER A 304 12.34 7.04 11.32
C SER A 304 10.85 7.38 11.42
N VAL A 305 10.01 6.41 11.80
CA VAL A 305 8.58 6.64 12.00
C VAL A 305 8.31 7.54 13.21
N ALA A 306 8.99 7.32 14.34
CA ALA A 306 8.90 8.23 15.49
C ALA A 306 9.31 9.68 15.12
N ALA A 307 10.36 9.86 14.31
CA ALA A 307 10.77 11.18 13.85
C ALA A 307 9.72 11.87 12.96
N LEU A 308 8.94 11.13 12.14
CA LEU A 308 7.82 11.70 11.37
C LEU A 308 6.76 12.30 12.32
N PHE A 309 6.33 11.53 13.31
CA PHE A 309 5.29 11.94 14.28
C PHE A 309 5.75 13.04 15.25
N ASP A 310 7.04 13.09 15.59
CA ASP A 310 7.61 14.19 16.38
C ASP A 310 7.90 15.45 15.54
N GLY A 311 7.66 15.44 14.22
CA GLY A 311 7.99 16.55 13.32
C GLY A 311 9.50 16.77 13.13
N ARG A 312 10.32 15.76 13.43
CA ARG A 312 11.80 15.77 13.38
C ARG A 312 12.37 15.01 12.18
N ALA A 313 11.52 14.43 11.33
CA ALA A 313 11.94 13.73 10.13
C ALA A 313 12.72 14.67 9.19
N LYS A 314 13.84 14.15 8.68
CA LYS A 314 14.64 14.82 7.66
C LYS A 314 14.35 14.17 6.31
N PRO A 315 14.40 14.93 5.19
CA PRO A 315 14.42 14.34 3.86
C PRO A 315 15.54 13.30 3.75
N PRO A 316 15.35 12.20 3.01
CA PRO A 316 16.43 11.27 2.74
C PRO A 316 17.57 11.98 1.99
N ALA A 317 18.82 11.65 2.31
CA ALA A 317 19.99 12.29 1.71
C ALA A 317 20.17 11.97 0.20
N VAL A 318 19.53 10.90 -0.26
CA VAL A 318 19.49 10.45 -1.66
C VAL A 318 18.03 10.12 -1.97
N GLU A 319 17.52 10.59 -3.12
CA GLU A 319 16.18 10.20 -3.58
C GLU A 319 16.18 8.71 -3.98
N PRO A 320 15.18 7.90 -3.56
CA PRO A 320 15.10 6.51 -3.96
C PRO A 320 14.95 6.39 -5.49
N PRO A 321 15.44 5.31 -6.10
CA PRO A 321 15.25 5.08 -7.53
C PRO A 321 13.76 4.96 -7.86
N LYS A 322 13.34 5.52 -9.00
CA LYS A 322 11.96 5.41 -9.48
C LYS A 322 11.69 3.99 -9.95
N LEU A 323 10.51 3.48 -9.58
CA LEU A 323 10.01 2.17 -9.94
C LEU A 323 9.73 2.13 -11.46
N ALA A 324 10.38 1.18 -12.14
CA ALA A 324 10.30 1.06 -13.59
C ALA A 324 9.03 0.32 -14.03
N VAL A 325 8.29 0.89 -14.98
CA VAL A 325 7.08 0.27 -15.54
C VAL A 325 7.11 0.31 -17.06
N MET A 326 6.79 -0.82 -17.69
CA MET A 326 6.58 -0.93 -19.13
C MET A 326 5.09 -1.15 -19.40
N TYR A 327 4.48 -0.22 -20.13
CA TYR A 327 3.05 -0.27 -20.44
C TYR A 327 2.82 -0.37 -21.95
N PHE A 328 2.56 -1.57 -22.43
CA PHE A 328 2.36 -1.84 -23.85
C PHE A 328 0.98 -1.39 -24.32
N ARG A 329 0.87 -1.09 -25.62
CA ARG A 329 -0.38 -0.63 -26.24
C ARG A 329 -1.47 -1.70 -26.34
N ASP A 330 -1.11 -2.97 -26.33
CA ASP A 330 -2.02 -4.10 -26.40
C ASP A 330 -1.34 -5.38 -25.89
N ARG A 331 -2.12 -6.47 -25.80
CA ARG A 331 -1.64 -7.78 -25.38
C ARG A 331 -0.62 -8.39 -26.35
N GLU A 332 -0.67 -8.06 -27.65
CA GLU A 332 0.23 -8.66 -28.63
C GLU A 332 1.66 -8.14 -28.41
N ASP A 333 1.83 -6.83 -28.28
CA ASP A 333 3.12 -6.21 -27.96
C ASP A 333 3.69 -6.69 -26.62
N TYR A 334 2.84 -6.88 -25.60
CA TYR A 334 3.24 -7.47 -24.31
C TYR A 334 3.80 -8.89 -24.44
N LEU A 335 3.07 -9.77 -25.14
CA LEU A 335 3.52 -11.14 -25.37
C LEU A 335 4.79 -11.17 -26.24
N ASN A 336 4.85 -10.36 -27.29
CA ASN A 336 6.02 -10.24 -28.16
C ASN A 336 7.28 -9.77 -27.41
N ALA A 337 7.13 -8.88 -26.42
CA ALA A 337 8.23 -8.40 -25.60
C ALA A 337 8.74 -9.42 -24.56
N LEU A 338 7.86 -10.28 -24.04
CA LEU A 338 8.14 -11.11 -22.85
C LEU A 338 8.25 -12.63 -23.10
N ARG A 339 7.73 -13.17 -24.21
CA ARG A 339 7.77 -14.62 -24.53
C ARG A 339 9.15 -15.28 -24.44
N THR A 340 10.22 -14.51 -24.64
CA THR A 340 11.59 -15.02 -24.61
C THR A 340 12.21 -15.03 -23.21
N SER A 341 11.63 -14.32 -22.25
CA SER A 341 12.15 -14.15 -20.87
C SER A 341 11.21 -14.67 -19.79
N VAL A 342 9.90 -14.81 -20.08
CA VAL A 342 8.87 -15.23 -19.13
C VAL A 342 8.14 -16.47 -19.67
N PRO A 343 8.40 -17.67 -19.10
CA PRO A 343 7.65 -18.87 -19.45
C PRO A 343 6.15 -18.72 -19.17
N ASN A 344 5.30 -19.22 -20.07
CA ASN A 344 3.84 -19.17 -19.95
C ASN A 344 3.24 -17.76 -19.82
N VAL A 345 3.89 -16.72 -20.38
CA VAL A 345 3.36 -15.35 -20.35
C VAL A 345 1.98 -15.21 -21.00
N GLU A 346 1.59 -16.17 -21.84
CA GLU A 346 0.25 -16.32 -22.45
C GLU A 346 -0.90 -16.39 -21.45
N ILE A 347 -0.68 -16.87 -20.21
CA ILE A 347 -1.70 -16.88 -19.13
C ILE A 347 -1.65 -15.65 -18.23
N SER A 348 -0.61 -14.83 -18.34
CA SER A 348 -0.43 -13.62 -17.53
C SER A 348 -1.19 -12.43 -18.15
N VAL A 349 -1.83 -11.62 -17.30
CA VAL A 349 -2.46 -10.33 -17.65
C VAL A 349 -1.65 -9.12 -17.16
N GLY A 350 -0.46 -9.39 -16.59
CA GLY A 350 0.53 -8.46 -16.07
C GLY A 350 1.62 -9.26 -15.33
N THR A 351 2.83 -8.72 -15.19
CA THR A 351 3.89 -9.39 -14.43
C THR A 351 4.93 -8.43 -13.86
N TYR A 352 5.34 -8.64 -12.62
CA TYR A 352 6.54 -8.06 -12.04
C TYR A 352 7.73 -9.02 -12.14
N LEU A 353 8.84 -8.56 -12.72
CA LEU A 353 10.07 -9.33 -12.82
C LEU A 353 11.14 -8.77 -11.88
N ALA A 354 11.44 -9.49 -10.80
CA ALA A 354 12.41 -9.06 -9.79
C ALA A 354 13.85 -8.91 -10.32
N ASN A 355 14.22 -9.66 -11.37
CA ASN A 355 15.55 -9.62 -11.99
C ASN A 355 15.78 -8.38 -12.89
N THR A 356 14.73 -7.84 -13.52
CA THR A 356 14.79 -6.57 -14.27
C THR A 356 14.26 -5.38 -13.47
N GLN A 357 13.73 -5.64 -12.26
CA GLN A 357 13.11 -4.66 -11.37
C GLN A 357 11.97 -3.86 -12.04
N CYS A 358 11.26 -4.48 -12.98
CA CYS A 358 10.25 -3.82 -13.79
C CYS A 358 8.90 -4.54 -13.72
N ALA A 359 7.83 -3.76 -13.63
CA ALA A 359 6.45 -4.23 -13.79
C ALA A 359 5.99 -4.01 -15.24
N TYR A 360 5.37 -5.01 -15.83
CA TYR A 360 4.94 -5.04 -17.22
C TYR A 360 3.42 -5.20 -17.29
N PHE A 361 2.78 -4.27 -18.01
CA PHE A 361 1.33 -4.20 -18.18
C PHE A 361 0.98 -3.88 -19.64
N PHE A 362 -0.28 -4.02 -20.03
CA PHE A 362 -0.76 -3.62 -21.36
C PHE A 362 -2.17 -3.00 -21.29
N ALA A 363 -2.54 -2.25 -22.32
CA ALA A 363 -3.86 -1.64 -22.43
C ALA A 363 -4.90 -2.58 -23.08
N GLY A 364 -6.19 -2.32 -22.82
CA GLY A 364 -7.33 -3.00 -23.43
C GLY A 364 -8.16 -3.81 -22.43
N ASP A 365 -9.29 -4.37 -22.89
CA ASP A 365 -10.34 -4.98 -22.06
C ASP A 365 -9.90 -6.22 -21.27
N GLN A 366 -8.72 -6.79 -21.58
CA GLN A 366 -8.10 -7.90 -20.87
C GLN A 366 -7.16 -7.44 -19.73
N SER A 367 -6.99 -6.13 -19.54
CA SER A 367 -6.31 -5.56 -18.38
C SER A 367 -7.32 -5.26 -17.27
N ASP A 368 -6.98 -5.61 -16.03
CA ASP A 368 -7.79 -5.28 -14.87
C ASP A 368 -6.96 -4.64 -13.74
N ASP A 369 -7.64 -3.90 -12.87
CA ASP A 369 -6.99 -3.19 -11.77
C ASP A 369 -6.51 -4.15 -10.67
N ARG A 370 -7.10 -5.35 -10.57
CA ARG A 370 -6.66 -6.38 -9.60
C ARG A 370 -5.24 -6.84 -9.91
N THR A 371 -4.99 -7.26 -11.14
CA THR A 371 -3.67 -7.66 -11.62
C THR A 371 -2.67 -6.52 -11.48
N LEU A 372 -3.08 -5.30 -11.84
CA LEU A 372 -2.24 -4.11 -11.67
C LEU A 372 -1.81 -3.93 -10.20
N TYR A 373 -2.74 -4.03 -9.25
CA TYR A 373 -2.44 -3.94 -7.82
C TYR A 373 -1.65 -5.15 -7.30
N HIS A 374 -1.88 -6.36 -7.83
CA HIS A 374 -1.13 -7.57 -7.51
C HIS A 374 0.37 -7.39 -7.85
N GLU A 375 0.68 -7.10 -9.11
CA GLU A 375 2.08 -6.96 -9.57
C GLU A 375 2.76 -5.70 -9.01
N ALA A 376 2.01 -4.60 -8.84
CA ALA A 376 2.54 -3.43 -8.15
C ALA A 376 2.86 -3.71 -6.67
N THR A 377 2.12 -4.62 -6.01
CA THR A 377 2.44 -5.05 -4.64
C THR A 377 3.80 -5.75 -4.60
N HIS A 378 4.02 -6.73 -5.49
CA HIS A 378 5.32 -7.40 -5.62
C HIS A 378 6.45 -6.40 -5.89
N GLN A 379 6.23 -5.46 -6.81
CA GLN A 379 7.20 -4.40 -7.12
C GLN A 379 7.57 -3.57 -5.88
N LEU A 380 6.57 -3.11 -5.12
CA LEU A 380 6.79 -2.27 -3.94
C LEU A 380 7.55 -3.00 -2.85
N PHE A 381 7.13 -4.22 -2.49
CA PHE A 381 7.84 -4.99 -1.47
C PHE A 381 9.28 -5.33 -1.89
N HIS A 382 9.55 -5.63 -3.17
CA HIS A 382 10.90 -5.92 -3.65
C HIS A 382 11.84 -4.71 -3.79
N GLN A 383 11.33 -3.47 -3.84
CA GLN A 383 12.14 -2.30 -4.22
C GLN A 383 12.11 -1.12 -3.24
N SER A 384 11.17 -1.07 -2.29
CA SER A 384 11.13 0.01 -1.30
C SER A 384 12.31 -0.01 -0.30
N ARG A 385 13.08 -1.10 -0.27
CA ARG A 385 14.24 -1.37 0.60
C ARG A 385 15.09 -2.49 0.01
N PRO A 386 16.33 -2.71 0.50
CA PRO A 386 17.05 -3.95 0.22
C PRO A 386 16.27 -5.20 0.68
N VAL A 387 16.29 -6.22 -0.17
CA VAL A 387 15.65 -7.53 0.04
C VAL A 387 16.60 -8.66 -0.33
N ALA A 388 16.33 -9.88 0.12
CA ALA A 388 17.08 -11.07 -0.26
C ALA A 388 16.88 -11.43 -1.75
N ALA A 389 17.86 -12.11 -2.36
CA ALA A 389 17.79 -12.44 -3.79
C ALA A 389 16.84 -13.60 -4.13
N ASN A 390 16.51 -14.46 -3.16
CA ASN A 390 15.68 -15.66 -3.34
C ASN A 390 14.50 -15.66 -2.34
N VAL A 391 13.75 -14.55 -2.25
CA VAL A 391 12.67 -14.38 -1.27
C VAL A 391 11.61 -15.49 -1.38
N GLY A 392 11.32 -16.16 -0.27
CA GLY A 392 10.29 -17.20 -0.17
C GLY A 392 10.68 -18.52 -0.85
N ARG A 393 11.95 -18.72 -1.21
CA ARG A 393 12.34 -19.88 -2.03
C ARG A 393 12.19 -21.20 -1.27
N ASN A 394 12.59 -21.25 0.00
CA ASN A 394 12.64 -22.48 0.78
C ASN A 394 11.40 -22.63 1.66
N ALA A 395 10.90 -21.53 2.22
CA ALA A 395 9.70 -21.48 3.05
C ALA A 395 9.02 -20.11 2.99
N SER A 396 7.82 -19.99 3.59
CA SER A 396 7.04 -18.75 3.70
C SER A 396 6.66 -18.06 2.37
N PHE A 397 6.68 -18.76 1.23
CA PHE A 397 6.28 -18.18 -0.07
C PHE A 397 4.83 -17.70 -0.06
N TRP A 398 3.98 -18.38 0.71
CA TRP A 398 2.55 -18.15 0.75
C TRP A 398 2.14 -16.69 1.04
N ILE A 399 2.91 -15.94 1.85
CA ILE A 399 2.55 -14.58 2.24
C ILE A 399 2.94 -13.52 1.20
N ILE A 400 3.88 -13.86 0.29
CA ILE A 400 4.27 -13.00 -0.84
C ILE A 400 3.07 -12.89 -1.80
N GLU A 401 2.54 -14.04 -2.20
CA GLU A 401 1.29 -14.13 -2.97
C GLU A 401 0.09 -13.64 -2.14
N GLY A 402 0.02 -14.05 -0.87
CA GLY A 402 -1.05 -13.73 0.06
C GLY A 402 -1.26 -12.23 0.27
N ILE A 403 -0.19 -11.42 0.33
CA ILE A 403 -0.31 -9.97 0.49
C ILE A 403 -0.66 -9.27 -0.83
N ALA A 404 -0.17 -9.75 -1.97
CA ALA A 404 -0.58 -9.27 -3.29
C ALA A 404 -2.07 -9.54 -3.54
N LEU A 405 -2.55 -10.75 -3.23
CA LEU A 405 -3.96 -11.15 -3.28
C LEU A 405 -4.86 -10.28 -2.40
N TYR A 406 -4.41 -9.88 -1.20
CA TYR A 406 -5.14 -8.94 -0.34
C TYR A 406 -5.24 -7.56 -0.99
N MET A 407 -4.15 -7.06 -1.59
CA MET A 407 -4.12 -5.74 -2.23
C MET A 407 -5.00 -5.64 -3.49
N GLU A 408 -5.34 -6.76 -4.15
CA GLU A 408 -6.34 -6.80 -5.22
C GLU A 408 -7.74 -6.32 -4.79
N SER A 409 -8.07 -6.40 -3.50
CA SER A 409 -9.37 -5.98 -2.98
C SER A 409 -9.58 -4.45 -2.98
N LEU A 410 -8.54 -3.69 -3.37
CA LEU A 410 -8.53 -2.23 -3.34
C LEU A 410 -9.61 -1.62 -4.24
N ARG A 411 -10.49 -0.82 -3.65
CA ARG A 411 -11.58 -0.11 -4.36
C ARG A 411 -11.94 1.22 -3.70
N PRO A 412 -12.52 2.19 -4.44
CA PRO A 412 -13.13 3.37 -3.85
C PRO A 412 -14.49 3.03 -3.20
N GLU A 413 -14.74 3.52 -1.99
CA GLU A 413 -16.07 3.52 -1.34
C GLU A 413 -16.34 4.90 -0.70
N GLY A 414 -17.11 5.73 -1.39
CA GLY A 414 -17.36 7.12 -0.98
C GLY A 414 -16.10 7.97 -1.05
N GLU A 415 -15.78 8.68 0.04
CA GLU A 415 -14.55 9.50 0.19
C GLU A 415 -13.28 8.67 0.50
N TYR A 416 -13.38 7.33 0.57
CA TYR A 416 -12.30 6.45 1.02
C TYR A 416 -11.83 5.49 -0.06
N TRP A 417 -10.59 5.01 0.11
CA TRP A 417 -10.11 3.78 -0.47
C TRP A 417 -10.22 2.65 0.55
N VAL A 418 -10.64 1.47 0.08
CA VAL A 418 -11.02 0.32 0.90
C VAL A 418 -10.26 -0.90 0.45
N LEU A 419 -9.69 -1.62 1.42
CA LEU A 419 -9.16 -2.97 1.27
C LEU A 419 -9.95 -3.93 2.16
N GLY A 420 -9.98 -5.20 1.78
CA GLY A 420 -10.72 -6.25 2.46
C GLY A 420 -12.22 -6.21 2.19
N GLY A 421 -12.99 -6.58 3.21
CA GLY A 421 -14.43 -6.77 3.17
C GLY A 421 -14.84 -8.22 2.87
N GLN A 422 -16.03 -8.58 3.33
CA GLN A 422 -16.63 -9.90 3.11
C GLN A 422 -17.19 -10.06 1.68
N ASP A 423 -17.47 -8.92 1.07
CA ASP A 423 -17.90 -8.66 -0.31
C ASP A 423 -16.76 -8.76 -1.34
N ASP A 424 -15.51 -8.99 -0.91
CA ASP A 424 -14.40 -9.30 -1.82
C ASP A 424 -14.45 -10.76 -2.33
N ILE A 425 -14.18 -10.95 -3.62
CA ILE A 425 -14.25 -12.25 -4.31
C ILE A 425 -13.20 -13.26 -3.84
N ARG A 426 -12.01 -12.82 -3.41
CA ARG A 426 -10.98 -13.70 -2.85
C ARG A 426 -11.39 -14.15 -1.46
N MET A 427 -11.97 -13.25 -0.66
CA MET A 427 -12.55 -13.59 0.64
C MET A 427 -13.76 -14.53 0.50
N GLU A 428 -14.65 -14.32 -0.47
CA GLU A 428 -15.74 -15.27 -0.78
C GLU A 428 -15.20 -16.66 -1.17
N ALA A 429 -14.20 -16.71 -2.07
CA ALA A 429 -13.56 -17.96 -2.44
C ALA A 429 -12.92 -18.67 -1.23
N ALA A 430 -12.28 -17.93 -0.33
CA ALA A 430 -11.70 -18.48 0.92
C ALA A 430 -12.77 -19.11 1.82
N ARG A 431 -13.89 -18.41 2.07
CA ARG A 431 -15.01 -18.95 2.86
C ARG A 431 -15.57 -20.21 2.23
N VAL A 432 -15.75 -20.22 0.90
CA VAL A 432 -16.20 -21.40 0.15
C VAL A 432 -15.25 -22.59 0.32
N ARG A 433 -13.92 -22.38 0.27
CA ARG A 433 -12.94 -23.48 0.44
C ARG A 433 -13.06 -24.14 1.81
N VAL A 434 -13.10 -23.32 2.86
CA VAL A 434 -13.15 -23.80 4.25
C VAL A 434 -14.50 -24.41 4.59
N LEU A 435 -15.60 -23.69 4.34
CA LEU A 435 -16.93 -24.04 4.86
C LEU A 435 -17.67 -25.08 4.00
N ARG A 436 -17.48 -25.05 2.67
CA ARG A 436 -18.21 -25.93 1.74
C ARG A 436 -17.32 -27.04 1.19
N ASP A 437 -16.17 -26.67 0.63
CA ASP A 437 -15.27 -27.63 0.00
C ASP A 437 -14.46 -28.44 1.06
N ARG A 438 -14.52 -28.01 2.34
CA ARG A 438 -13.79 -28.58 3.50
C ARG A 438 -12.28 -28.70 3.28
N PHE A 439 -11.73 -27.77 2.50
CA PHE A 439 -10.32 -27.66 2.23
C PHE A 439 -9.66 -26.70 3.22
N TYR A 440 -8.63 -27.18 3.92
CA TYR A 440 -7.80 -26.35 4.79
C TYR A 440 -6.40 -26.95 4.96
N VAL A 441 -5.37 -26.13 4.73
CA VAL A 441 -3.97 -26.40 5.07
C VAL A 441 -3.58 -25.55 6.29
N PRO A 442 -3.24 -26.16 7.45
CA PRO A 442 -2.88 -25.44 8.67
C PRO A 442 -1.71 -24.48 8.49
N PHE A 443 -1.65 -23.40 9.29
CA PHE A 443 -0.57 -22.42 9.23
C PHE A 443 0.82 -23.05 9.40
N ALA A 444 0.96 -24.03 10.31
CA ALA A 444 2.22 -24.73 10.55
C ALA A 444 2.77 -25.47 9.32
N GLU A 445 1.89 -25.92 8.41
CA GLU A 445 2.29 -26.51 7.14
C GLU A 445 2.48 -25.44 6.06
N MET A 446 1.55 -24.48 5.95
CA MET A 446 1.58 -23.41 4.96
C MET A 446 2.83 -22.52 5.08
N THR A 447 3.30 -22.19 6.29
CA THR A 447 4.54 -21.42 6.49
C THR A 447 5.78 -22.21 6.05
N GLY A 448 5.71 -23.54 6.00
CA GLY A 448 6.75 -24.41 5.45
C GLY A 448 6.73 -24.54 3.92
N TYR A 449 5.83 -23.86 3.21
CA TYR A 449 5.77 -23.91 1.73
C TYR A 449 6.73 -22.88 1.13
N GLY A 450 7.84 -23.38 0.57
CA GLY A 450 8.68 -22.62 -0.37
C GLY A 450 8.07 -22.57 -1.77
N MET A 451 8.59 -21.66 -2.60
CA MET A 451 8.10 -21.37 -3.96
C MET A 451 7.87 -22.63 -4.81
N GLU A 452 8.88 -23.50 -4.93
CA GLU A 452 8.83 -24.69 -5.80
C GLU A 452 7.75 -25.69 -5.32
N ARG A 453 7.60 -25.89 -4.00
CA ARG A 453 6.56 -26.76 -3.42
C ARG A 453 5.15 -26.20 -3.65
N LEU A 454 4.98 -24.89 -3.50
CA LEU A 454 3.67 -24.24 -3.66
C LEU A 454 3.23 -24.22 -5.13
N GLN A 455 4.15 -23.89 -6.05
CA GLN A 455 3.88 -23.82 -7.49
C GLN A 455 3.60 -25.21 -8.10
N ALA A 456 4.24 -26.26 -7.59
CA ALA A 456 3.98 -27.64 -8.02
C ALA A 456 2.71 -28.27 -7.41
N HIS A 457 2.00 -27.58 -6.51
CA HIS A 457 0.86 -28.17 -5.79
C HIS A 457 -0.35 -28.38 -6.71
N PRO A 458 -0.94 -29.59 -6.79
CA PRO A 458 -2.02 -29.89 -7.74
C PRO A 458 -3.30 -29.06 -7.51
N GLN A 459 -3.48 -28.50 -6.31
CA GLN A 459 -4.59 -27.62 -5.95
C GLN A 459 -4.15 -26.16 -5.76
N ILE A 460 -3.14 -25.67 -6.50
CA ILE A 460 -2.60 -24.31 -6.37
C ILE A 460 -3.68 -23.21 -6.35
N ALA A 461 -4.67 -23.25 -7.24
CA ALA A 461 -5.76 -22.26 -7.25
C ALA A 461 -6.61 -22.27 -5.96
N THR A 462 -6.74 -23.43 -5.30
CA THR A 462 -7.39 -23.57 -4.00
C THR A 462 -6.51 -23.01 -2.88
N LEU A 463 -5.19 -23.25 -2.93
CA LEU A 463 -4.22 -22.63 -2.01
C LEU A 463 -4.28 -21.10 -2.13
N TYR A 464 -4.27 -20.53 -3.34
CA TYR A 464 -4.41 -19.08 -3.55
C TYR A 464 -5.71 -18.52 -2.96
N SER A 465 -6.82 -19.26 -3.03
CA SER A 465 -8.07 -18.89 -2.36
C SER A 465 -7.88 -18.84 -0.83
N GLN A 466 -7.21 -19.85 -0.24
CA GLN A 466 -6.95 -19.89 1.20
C GLN A 466 -5.96 -18.82 1.65
N MET A 467 -4.86 -18.60 0.92
CA MET A 467 -3.83 -17.60 1.24
C MET A 467 -4.43 -16.20 1.33
N ALA A 468 -5.34 -15.85 0.41
CA ALA A 468 -6.08 -14.59 0.50
C ALA A 468 -6.89 -14.51 1.81
N GLY A 469 -7.68 -15.53 2.15
CA GLY A 469 -8.42 -15.58 3.40
C GLY A 469 -7.53 -15.46 4.65
N GLN A 470 -6.39 -16.15 4.66
CA GLN A 470 -5.41 -16.09 5.75
C GLN A 470 -4.78 -14.69 5.88
N THR A 471 -4.51 -13.98 4.78
CA THR A 471 -4.07 -12.58 4.84
C THR A 471 -5.18 -11.66 5.32
N HIS A 472 -6.42 -11.80 4.83
CA HIS A 472 -7.58 -11.03 5.31
C HIS A 472 -7.74 -11.19 6.84
N PHE A 473 -7.56 -12.41 7.36
CA PHE A 473 -7.53 -12.69 8.79
C PHE A 473 -6.40 -11.93 9.50
N LEU A 474 -5.14 -12.06 9.06
CA LEU A 474 -4.02 -11.37 9.71
C LEU A 474 -4.11 -9.83 9.66
N VAL A 475 -4.80 -9.28 8.66
CA VAL A 475 -5.00 -7.82 8.51
C VAL A 475 -6.20 -7.31 9.32
N CYS A 476 -7.31 -8.04 9.38
CA CYS A 476 -8.59 -7.53 9.90
C CYS A 476 -9.04 -8.16 11.23
N TYR A 477 -8.53 -9.34 11.60
CA TYR A 477 -8.95 -10.02 12.84
C TYR A 477 -8.78 -9.15 14.08
N ASP A 478 -9.82 -9.14 14.92
CA ASP A 478 -9.89 -8.38 16.17
C ASP A 478 -9.37 -6.94 16.02
N GLN A 479 -9.97 -6.22 15.06
CA GLN A 479 -9.63 -4.82 14.71
C GLN A 479 -8.15 -4.64 14.32
N GLY A 480 -7.60 -5.63 13.60
CA GLY A 480 -6.21 -5.60 13.12
C GLY A 480 -5.17 -5.92 14.20
N LYS A 481 -5.53 -6.70 15.22
CA LYS A 481 -4.64 -7.17 16.29
C LYS A 481 -3.29 -7.69 15.78
N TYR A 482 -3.31 -8.47 14.68
CA TYR A 482 -2.12 -9.10 14.11
C TYR A 482 -1.42 -8.28 13.02
N ARG A 483 -1.86 -7.06 12.71
CA ARG A 483 -1.36 -6.32 11.55
C ARG A 483 0.09 -5.87 11.69
N ASP A 484 0.50 -5.33 12.84
CA ASP A 484 1.90 -4.96 13.11
C ASP A 484 2.84 -6.19 13.08
N ALA A 485 2.35 -7.36 13.54
CA ALA A 485 3.08 -8.63 13.49
C ALA A 485 3.20 -9.17 12.04
N LEU A 486 2.15 -9.05 11.23
CA LEU A 486 2.19 -9.36 9.79
C LEU A 486 3.21 -8.48 9.04
N VAL A 487 3.24 -7.17 9.29
CA VAL A 487 4.24 -6.27 8.67
C VAL A 487 5.67 -6.67 9.09
N SER A 488 5.84 -7.11 10.33
CA SER A 488 7.12 -7.63 10.84
C SER A 488 7.49 -8.98 10.20
N TYR A 489 6.52 -9.86 9.95
CA TYR A 489 6.71 -11.15 9.29
C TYR A 489 7.10 -10.96 7.81
N LEU A 490 6.40 -10.08 7.08
CA LEU A 490 6.78 -9.65 5.74
C LEU A 490 8.23 -9.12 5.73
N SER A 491 8.57 -8.22 6.66
CA SER A 491 9.94 -7.70 6.81
C SER A 491 10.99 -8.81 7.03
N SER A 492 10.64 -9.88 7.75
CA SER A 492 11.50 -11.06 7.97
C SER A 492 11.68 -11.88 6.69
N VAL A 493 10.59 -12.24 6.02
CA VAL A 493 10.58 -13.07 4.80
C VAL A 493 11.36 -12.37 3.68
N TYR A 494 11.09 -11.09 3.41
CA TYR A 494 11.83 -10.31 2.41
C TYR A 494 13.30 -10.03 2.79
N SER A 495 13.69 -10.17 4.07
CA SER A 495 15.08 -10.21 4.49
C SER A 495 15.76 -11.58 4.28
N GLY A 496 15.05 -12.60 3.81
CA GLY A 496 15.55 -13.96 3.66
C GLY A 496 15.56 -14.79 4.96
N ASN A 497 14.94 -14.29 6.04
CA ASN A 497 14.72 -15.07 7.24
C ASN A 497 13.39 -15.82 7.12
N GLU A 498 13.46 -17.00 6.51
CA GLU A 498 12.34 -17.88 6.14
C GLU A 498 12.00 -18.91 7.23
N ASP A 499 12.34 -18.67 8.51
CA ASP A 499 11.97 -19.55 9.64
C ASP A 499 10.45 -19.84 9.64
N PRO A 500 10.00 -21.09 9.42
CA PRO A 500 8.57 -21.43 9.37
C PRO A 500 7.82 -21.16 10.68
N ALA A 501 8.52 -20.95 11.80
CA ALA A 501 7.93 -20.55 13.08
C ALA A 501 7.89 -19.03 13.32
N ALA A 502 8.42 -18.21 12.40
CA ALA A 502 8.53 -16.76 12.58
C ALA A 502 7.17 -16.06 12.79
N LEU A 503 6.13 -16.47 12.05
CA LEU A 503 4.78 -15.89 12.17
C LEU A 503 4.20 -16.11 13.57
N ALA A 504 4.21 -17.35 14.07
CA ALA A 504 3.77 -17.69 15.42
C ALA A 504 4.54 -16.89 16.49
N LYS A 505 5.88 -16.84 16.38
CA LYS A 505 6.76 -16.08 17.30
C LYS A 505 6.46 -14.58 17.31
N LEU A 506 6.21 -13.98 16.16
CA LEU A 506 5.93 -12.54 16.02
C LEU A 506 4.53 -12.17 16.51
N ILE A 507 3.56 -13.08 16.37
CA ILE A 507 2.21 -12.88 16.90
C ILE A 507 2.15 -13.16 18.42
N GLY A 508 3.00 -14.08 18.92
CA GLY A 508 2.94 -14.54 20.31
C GLY A 508 1.90 -15.65 20.55
N GLU A 509 1.44 -16.32 19.49
CA GLU A 509 0.40 -17.35 19.52
C GLU A 509 0.89 -18.65 18.89
N THR A 510 0.30 -19.79 19.29
CA THR A 510 0.58 -21.08 18.64
C THR A 510 -0.13 -21.16 17.28
N TYR A 511 0.40 -21.96 16.34
CA TYR A 511 -0.31 -22.19 15.07
C TYR A 511 -1.68 -22.82 15.29
N LEU A 512 -1.85 -23.71 16.26
CA LEU A 512 -3.17 -24.26 16.61
C LEU A 512 -4.16 -23.17 17.07
N THR A 513 -3.68 -22.15 17.78
CA THR A 513 -4.50 -20.98 18.14
C THR A 513 -4.89 -20.20 16.88
N LEU A 514 -3.93 -19.90 16.02
CA LEU A 514 -4.14 -19.14 14.77
C LEU A 514 -5.08 -19.88 13.79
N ASP A 515 -4.94 -21.19 13.69
CA ASP A 515 -5.80 -22.05 12.87
C ASP A 515 -7.25 -21.98 13.37
N LYS A 516 -7.46 -22.10 14.69
CA LYS A 516 -8.78 -21.96 15.32
C LYS A 516 -9.38 -20.56 15.08
N GLN A 517 -8.61 -19.50 15.34
CA GLN A 517 -9.06 -18.12 15.17
C GLN A 517 -9.38 -17.78 13.70
N TYR A 518 -8.63 -18.35 12.75
CA TYR A 518 -8.93 -18.23 11.32
C TYR A 518 -10.26 -18.90 10.95
N LEU A 519 -10.54 -20.09 11.47
CA LEU A 519 -11.83 -20.77 11.25
C LEU A 519 -12.99 -19.96 11.86
N GLU A 520 -12.82 -19.43 13.08
CA GLU A 520 -13.79 -18.53 13.72
C GLU A 520 -14.04 -17.26 12.87
N PHE A 521 -12.97 -16.61 12.40
CA PHE A 521 -13.04 -15.43 11.52
C PHE A 521 -13.79 -15.72 10.21
N ILE A 522 -13.56 -16.88 9.59
CA ILE A 522 -14.26 -17.31 8.37
C ILE A 522 -15.76 -17.55 8.62
N VAL A 523 -16.12 -18.16 9.76
CA VAL A 523 -17.52 -18.40 10.14
C VAL A 523 -18.26 -17.09 10.44
N GLU A 524 -17.65 -16.17 11.19
CA GLU A 524 -18.27 -14.87 11.46
C GLU A 524 -18.36 -13.99 10.20
N ALA A 525 -17.37 -14.07 9.31
CA ALA A 525 -17.42 -13.41 8.00
C ALA A 525 -18.59 -13.89 7.13
N GLU A 526 -18.91 -15.19 7.17
CA GLU A 526 -20.05 -15.76 6.42
C GLU A 526 -21.39 -15.31 7.02
N LYS A 527 -21.54 -15.35 8.35
CA LYS A 527 -22.77 -14.89 9.03
C LYS A 527 -23.09 -13.43 8.74
N ALA A 528 -22.08 -12.57 8.80
CA ALA A 528 -22.24 -11.15 8.54
C ALA A 528 -22.52 -10.84 7.05
N GLU A 529 -21.95 -11.61 6.11
CA GLU A 529 -22.28 -11.47 4.69
C GLU A 529 -23.72 -11.90 4.39
N GLN A 530 -24.19 -12.97 5.03
CA GLN A 530 -25.60 -13.40 4.95
C GLN A 530 -26.54 -12.33 5.53
N ALA A 531 -26.18 -11.73 6.66
CA ALA A 531 -26.94 -10.61 7.24
C ALA A 531 -26.96 -9.39 6.30
N ARG A 532 -25.83 -9.06 5.64
CA ARG A 532 -25.72 -7.98 4.65
C ARG A 532 -26.59 -8.23 3.43
N LYS A 533 -26.54 -9.44 2.84
CA LYS A 533 -27.40 -9.84 1.71
C LYS A 533 -28.89 -9.70 2.07
N LYS A 534 -29.29 -10.23 3.23
CA LYS A 534 -30.68 -10.11 3.73
C LYS A 534 -31.12 -8.66 3.94
N ALA A 535 -30.24 -7.80 4.46
CA ALA A 535 -30.53 -6.36 4.62
C ALA A 535 -30.72 -5.65 3.27
N LEU A 536 -29.90 -5.98 2.27
CA LEU A 536 -30.02 -5.43 0.90
C LEU A 536 -31.29 -5.91 0.19
N GLU A 537 -31.72 -7.14 0.43
CA GLU A 537 -32.99 -7.68 -0.10
C GLU A 537 -34.20 -7.00 0.56
N GLY A 538 -34.18 -6.83 1.89
CA GLY A 538 -35.23 -6.13 2.62
C GLY A 538 -35.31 -4.62 2.36
N ALA A 539 -34.24 -4.01 1.84
CA ALA A 539 -34.18 -2.59 1.48
C ALA A 539 -34.70 -2.28 0.07
N LYS A 540 -34.99 -3.30 -0.77
CA LYS A 540 -35.64 -3.06 -2.07
C LYS A 540 -37.11 -2.66 -1.85
N PRO A 541 -37.60 -1.56 -2.45
CA PRO A 541 -39.02 -1.23 -2.40
C PRO A 541 -39.84 -2.39 -2.97
N SER A 542 -40.93 -2.76 -2.29
CA SER A 542 -41.90 -3.72 -2.82
C SER A 542 -42.44 -3.20 -4.15
N ALA A 543 -42.17 -3.90 -5.25
CA ALA A 543 -42.65 -3.57 -6.59
C ALA A 543 -44.16 -3.89 -6.78
N ALA A 544 -44.95 -3.72 -5.72
CA ALA A 544 -46.39 -4.03 -5.65
C ALA A 544 -47.19 -2.82 -5.13
N ALA A 545 -46.95 -1.64 -5.73
CA ALA A 545 -47.70 -0.42 -5.44
C ALA A 545 -48.01 0.47 -6.66
N GLU A 546 -47.74 0.02 -7.90
CA GLU A 546 -48.08 0.76 -9.13
C GLU A 546 -48.83 -0.11 -10.16
N SER A 547 -50.11 -0.42 -9.87
CA SER A 547 -51.07 -0.85 -10.89
C SER A 547 -52.41 -0.11 -10.74
N GLY A 548 -52.32 1.22 -10.62
CA GLY A 548 -53.44 2.14 -10.41
C GLY A 548 -53.69 3.13 -11.55
N ALA A 549 -53.42 2.75 -12.81
CA ALA A 549 -53.66 3.62 -13.97
C ALA A 549 -55.13 3.51 -14.46
N PRO A 550 -55.86 4.63 -14.59
CA PRO A 550 -57.27 4.59 -15.01
C PRO A 550 -57.43 4.35 -16.52
N LYS A 551 -58.36 3.46 -16.89
CA LYS A 551 -58.80 3.31 -18.28
C LYS A 551 -59.40 4.63 -18.79
N LYS A 552 -58.77 5.26 -19.77
CA LYS A 552 -59.42 6.31 -20.59
C LYS A 552 -60.10 5.67 -21.78
N ALA A 553 -61.34 6.09 -22.04
CA ALA A 553 -62.10 5.70 -23.20
C ALA A 553 -62.06 6.81 -24.26
N ARG A 554 -61.53 6.50 -25.44
CA ARG A 554 -62.12 6.78 -26.76
C ARG A 554 -61.24 6.19 -27.86
#